data_AF-A0A971W609-F1
#
_entry.id   AF-A0A971W609-F1
#
_cell.length_a   1.000
_cell.length_b   1.000
_cell.length_c   1.000
_cell.angle_alpha   90.00
_cell.angle_beta   90.00
_cell.angle_gamma   90.00
#
_symmetry.space_group_name_H-M   'P 1'
#
loop_
_entity.id
_entity.type
_entity.pdbx_description
1 polymer ?
#
loop_
_entity_poly.entity_id
_entity_poly.type
_entity_poly.pdbx_seq_one_letter_code
_entity_poly.pdbx_strand_id
1 'polypeptide(L)' 'MQLLLSAYRDKMTSREETQVVESHLESCVDCQDMLSQLNQICLVLRTLDNLKAPRCLWQDIKRRLD' A
#
# COMPACT_ATOMS: atom_id res chain seq x y z
N MET A 1 12.18 -7.00 -9.22
CA MET A 1 12.33 -6.39 -7.89
C MET A 1 11.15 -5.50 -7.51
N GLN A 2 10.68 -4.60 -8.40
CA GLN A 2 9.56 -3.68 -8.12
C GLN A 2 8.30 -4.34 -7.53
N LEU A 3 7.82 -5.45 -8.10
CA LEU A 3 6.65 -6.19 -7.58
C LEU A 3 6.86 -6.74 -6.16
N LEU A 4 8.09 -7.20 -5.87
CA LEU A 4 8.47 -7.74 -4.57
C LEU A 4 8.53 -6.62 -3.51
N LEU A 5 9.03 -5.44 -3.88
CA LEU A 5 9.06 -4.24 -3.02
C LEU A 5 7.64 -3.72 -2.72
N SER A 6 6.74 -3.72 -3.71
CA SER A 6 5.33 -3.36 -3.46
C SER A 6 4.64 -4.37 -2.54
N ALA A 7 4.85 -5.66 -2.77
CA ALA A 7 4.30 -6.71 -1.90
C ALA A 7 4.86 -6.63 -0.48
N TYR A 8 6.17 -6.36 -0.34
CA TYR A 8 6.83 -6.17 0.96
C TYR A 8 6.22 -4.99 1.71
N ARG A 9 6.05 -3.84 1.05
CA ARG A 9 5.40 -2.65 1.64
C ARG A 9 3.98 -2.97 2.10
N ASP A 10 3.22 -3.69 1.27
CA ASP A 10 1.83 -4.04 1.56
C ASP A 10 1.71 -5.21 2.56
N LYS A 11 2.84 -5.70 3.09
CA LYS A 11 2.95 -6.85 4.02
C LYS A 11 2.34 -8.14 3.45
N MET A 12 2.44 -8.32 2.14
CA MET A 12 1.93 -9.46 1.39
C MET A 12 3.05 -10.42 0.94
N THR A 13 4.27 -10.25 1.43
CA THR A 13 5.38 -11.17 1.17
C THR A 13 5.38 -12.35 2.13
N SER A 14 5.85 -13.50 1.66
CA SER A 14 6.21 -14.61 2.54
C SER A 14 7.41 -14.25 3.42
N ARG A 15 7.70 -15.09 4.42
CA ARG A 15 8.87 -14.89 5.28
C ARG A 15 10.18 -14.98 4.47
N GLU A 16 10.27 -15.92 3.54
CA GLU A 16 11.44 -16.07 2.68
C GLU A 16 11.64 -14.86 1.78
N GLU A 17 10.57 -14.36 1.16
CA GLU A 17 10.61 -13.18 0.28
C GLU A 17 11.00 -11.91 1.05
N THR A 18 10.47 -11.75 2.26
CA THR A 18 10.81 -10.64 3.17
C THR A 18 12.31 -10.60 3.44
N GLN A 19 12.90 -11.77 3.74
CA GLN A 19 14.32 -11.88 4.06
C GLN A 19 15.22 -11.56 2.85
N VAL A 20 14.79 -11.95 1.65
CA VAL A 20 15.45 -11.61 0.38
C VAL A 20 15.39 -10.10 0.12
N VAL A 21 14.23 -9.47 0.33
CA VAL A 21 14.05 -8.03 0.17
C VAL A 21 14.93 -7.27 1.15
N GLU A 22 14.94 -7.65 2.42
CA GLU A 22 15.76 -6.99 3.46
C GLU A 22 17.25 -7.09 3.13
N SER A 23 17.74 -8.29 2.77
CA SER A 23 19.14 -8.48 2.35
C SER A 23 19.50 -7.65 1.11
N HIS A 24 18.57 -7.52 0.16
CA HIS A 24 18.78 -6.71 -1.03
C HIS A 24 18.79 -5.20 -0.70
N LEU A 25 17.90 -4.77 0.19
CA LEU A 25 17.84 -3.38 0.65
C LEU A 25 19.10 -2.97 1.39
N GLU A 26 19.82 -3.86 2.07
CA GLU A 26 21.10 -3.51 2.72
C GLU A 26 22.19 -3.09 1.73
N SER A 27 22.13 -3.54 0.47
CA SER A 27 23.19 -3.35 -0.52
C SER A 27 22.80 -2.51 -1.73
N CYS A 28 21.50 -2.33 -2.01
CA CYS A 28 21.01 -1.65 -3.21
C CYS A 28 20.32 -0.33 -2.88
N VAL A 29 21.03 0.78 -3.09
CA VAL A 29 20.51 2.16 -2.91
C VAL A 29 19.32 2.44 -3.83
N ASP A 30 19.35 1.98 -5.09
CA ASP A 30 18.23 2.19 -6.03
C ASP A 30 16.92 1.58 -5.54
N CYS A 31 16.99 0.41 -4.89
CA CYS A 31 15.81 -0.27 -4.34
C CYS A 31 15.34 0.36 -3.02
N GLN A 32 16.25 0.92 -2.22
CA GLN A 32 15.89 1.75 -1.06
C GLN A 32 15.13 3.00 -1.51
N ASP A 33 15.64 3.69 -2.54
CA ASP A 33 15.00 4.89 -3.10
C ASP A 33 13.64 4.57 -3.70
N MET A 34 13.52 3.47 -4.45
CA MET A 34 12.23 3.02 -4.99
C MET A 34 11.22 2.71 -3.88
N LEU A 35 11.65 2.05 -2.79
CA LEU A 35 10.78 1.79 -1.63
C LEU A 35 10.35 3.09 -0.94
N SER A 36 11.27 4.06 -0.80
CA SER A 36 10.99 5.38 -0.25
C SER A 36 9.96 6.13 -1.10
N GLN A 37 10.09 6.11 -2.43
CA GLN A 37 9.13 6.71 -3.36
C GLN A 37 7.75 6.06 -3.24
N LEU A 38 7.68 4.74 -3.16
CA LEU A 38 6.41 4.01 -2.96
C LEU A 38 5.72 4.40 -1.64
N ASN A 39 6.50 4.66 -0.58
CA ASN A 39 5.96 5.14 0.70
C ASN A 39 5.47 6.59 0.60
N GLN A 40 6.22 7.47 -0.06
CA GLN A 40 5.83 8.86 -0.25
C GLN A 40 4.52 9.00 -1.02
N ILE A 41 4.33 8.22 -2.08
CA ILE A 41 3.06 8.21 -2.83
C ILE A 41 1.89 7.84 -1.89
N CYS A 42 2.04 6.81 -1.07
CA CYS A 42 0.99 6.44 -0.11
C CYS A 42 0.72 7.52 0.95
N LEU A 43 1.75 8.23 1.42
CA LEU A 43 1.59 9.33 2.35
C LEU A 43 0.79 10.47 1.71
N VAL A 44 1.13 10.86 0.48
CA VAL A 44 0.39 11.87 -0.28
C VAL A 44 -1.06 11.44 -0.49
N LEU A 45 -1.30 10.19 -0.89
CA LEU A 45 -2.67 9.67 -1.05
C LEU A 45 -3.47 9.71 0.26
N ARG A 46 -2.83 9.50 1.42
CA ARG A 46 -3.48 9.63 2.73
C ARG A 46 -3.80 11.08 3.12
N THR A 47 -3.10 12.06 2.56
CA THR A 47 -3.42 13.48 2.75
C THR A 47 -4.57 13.97 1.90
N LEU A 48 -5.04 13.16 0.92
CA LEU A 48 -6.26 13.48 0.19
C LEU A 48 -7.45 13.50 1.16
N ASP A 49 -8.31 14.51 1.01
CA ASP A 49 -9.48 14.69 1.85
C ASP A 49 -10.31 13.40 1.91
N ASN A 50 -10.60 12.95 3.13
CA ASN A 50 -11.52 11.85 3.35
C ASN A 50 -12.92 12.30 2.94
N LEU A 51 -13.33 11.93 1.73
CA LEU A 51 -14.69 12.15 1.24
C LEU A 51 -15.66 11.51 2.24
N LYS A 52 -16.41 12.35 2.96
CA LYS A 52 -17.43 11.85 3.87
C LYS A 52 -18.49 11.13 3.06
N ALA A 53 -18.83 9.92 3.50
CA ALA A 53 -19.93 9.17 2.94
C ALA A 53 -21.23 10.00 2.97
N PRO A 54 -22.01 10.05 1.88
CA PRO A 54 -23.33 10.67 1.88
C PRO A 54 -24.22 10.05 2.96
N ARG A 55 -25.02 10.86 3.67
CA ARG A 55 -25.85 10.39 4.79
C ARG A 55 -26.83 9.27 4.40
N CYS A 56 -27.24 9.22 3.13
CA CYS A 56 -28.16 8.22 2.61
C CYS A 56 -27.49 6.93 2.13
N LEU A 57 -26.15 6.86 2.11
CA LEU A 57 -25.41 5.72 1.54
C LEU A 57 -25.87 4.38 2.13
N TRP A 58 -26.06 4.30 3.45
CA TRP A 58 -26.52 3.06 4.07
C TRP A 58 -27.97 2.71 3.76
N GLN A 59 -28.82 3.72 3.60
CA GLN A 59 -30.23 3.52 3.26
C GLN A 59 -30.36 3.00 1.82
N ASP A 60 -29.52 3.50 0.91
CA ASP A 60 -29.48 3.06 -0.48
C ASP A 60 -28.87 1.66 -0.63
N ILE A 61 -27.82 1.33 0.13
CA ILE A 61 -27.25 -0.03 0.13
C ILE A 61 -28.26 -1.05 0.67
N LYS A 62 -28.94 -0.74 1.77
CA LYS A 62 -29.96 -1.62 2.36
C LYS A 62 -31.09 -1.92 1.37
N ARG A 63 -31.56 -0.91 0.63
CA ARG A 63 -32.62 -1.06 -0.38
C ARG A 63 -32.26 -1.96 -1.56
N ARG A 64 -30.96 -2.19 -1.84
CA ARG A 64 -30.49 -3.02 -2.96
C ARG A 64 -30.14 -4.46 -2.57
N LEU A 65 -30.06 -4.74 -1.26
CA LEU A 65 -29.75 -6.07 -0.72
C LEU A 65 -31.01 -6.84 -0.29
N ASP A 66 -32.14 -6.15 -0.14
CA ASP A 66 -33.50 -6.71 -0.10
C ASP A 66 -33.97 -7.05 -1.53
#